data_AF-A0A1X9LIY9-F1
#
_entry.id   AF-A0A1X9LIY9-F1
#
_cell.length_a   1.000
_cell.length_b   1.000
_cell.length_c   1.000
_cell.angle_alpha   90.00
_cell.angle_beta   90.00
_cell.angle_gamma   90.00
#
_symmetry.space_group_name_H-M   'P 1'
#
loop_
_entity.id
_entity.type
_entity.pdbx_description
1 polymer ?
#
loop_
_entity_poly.entity_id
_entity_poly.type
_entity_poly.pdbx_seq_one_letter_code
_entity_poly.pdbx_strand_id
1 'polypeptide(L)'
;MAAMTLVSETGSYTVERFANGVYCVSLGASFLGFVERAGGIYVALAGERYDIAVEVGQAHSLASAASALYDGRRTATQIGLSTVA
;
A
#
# COMPACT_ATOMS: atom_id res chain seq x y z
N MET A 1 -14.94 -2.67 11.06
CA MET A 1 -14.61 -3.13 9.69
C MET A 1 -13.70 -4.34 9.80
N ALA A 2 -13.79 -5.32 8.90
CA ALA A 2 -12.92 -6.50 8.97
C ALA A 2 -11.54 -6.18 8.38
N ALA A 3 -10.50 -6.38 9.18
CA ALA A 3 -9.12 -6.40 8.72
C ALA A 3 -8.78 -7.82 8.23
N MET A 4 -8.03 -7.93 7.14
CA MET A 4 -7.47 -9.19 6.66
C MET A 4 -5.95 -9.13 6.71
N THR A 5 -5.33 -10.25 7.05
CA THR A 5 -3.88 -10.39 6.95
C THR A 5 -3.53 -10.94 5.57
N LEU A 6 -2.67 -10.24 4.83
CA LEU A 6 -2.08 -10.72 3.59
C LEU A 6 -0.63 -11.07 3.82
N VAL A 7 -0.24 -12.28 3.43
CA VAL A 7 1.16 -12.72 3.48
C VAL A 7 1.71 -12.66 2.07
N SER A 8 2.89 -12.07 1.93
CA SER A 8 3.68 -12.00 0.70
C SER A 8 5.13 -12.40 1.00
N GLU A 9 5.97 -12.43 -0.03
CA GLU A 9 7.42 -12.64 0.13
C GLU A 9 8.09 -11.55 0.98
N THR A 10 7.55 -10.33 0.94
CA THR A 10 8.13 -9.14 1.58
C THR A 10 7.57 -8.86 2.98
N GLY A 11 6.54 -9.59 3.43
CA GLY A 11 6.00 -9.47 4.78
C GLY A 11 4.53 -9.84 4.94
N SER A 12 4.05 -9.65 6.17
CA SER A 12 2.66 -9.84 6.58
C SER A 12 1.98 -8.47 6.75
N TYR A 13 1.04 -8.17 5.88
CA TYR A 13 0.33 -6.89 5.83
C TYR A 13 -1.04 -6.99 6.49
N THR A 14 -1.37 -5.99 7.29
CA THR A 14 -2.74 -5.75 7.71
C THR A 14 -3.43 -4.90 6.66
N VAL A 15 -4.53 -5.40 6.12
CA VAL A 15 -5.31 -4.73 5.08
C VAL A 15 -6.72 -4.49 5.56
N GLU A 16 -7.11 -3.22 5.57
CA GLU A 16 -8.43 -2.78 6.03
C GLU A 16 -9.17 -2.10 4.89
N ARG A 17 -10.45 -2.41 4.73
CA ARG A 17 -11.27 -1.73 3.71
C ARG A 17 -11.50 -0.28 4.15
N PHE A 18 -11.08 0.68 3.31
CA PHE A 18 -11.31 2.11 3.50
C PHE A 18 -12.59 2.57 2.79
N ALA A 19 -12.76 2.15 1.54
CA ALA A 19 -13.93 2.45 0.72
C ALA A 19 -14.25 1.27 -0.22
N ASN A 20 -15.22 1.45 -1.13
CA ASN A 20 -15.47 0.43 -2.14
C ASN A 20 -14.27 0.33 -3.08
N GLY A 21 -13.63 -0.83 -3.14
CA GLY A 21 -12.43 -1.06 -3.94
C GLY A 21 -11.13 -0.45 -3.39
N VAL A 22 -11.17 0.27 -2.27
CA VAL A 22 -9.98 0.92 -1.69
C VAL A 22 -9.65 0.30 -0.34
N TYR A 23 -8.37 0.02 -0.14
CA TYR A 23 -7.84 -0.65 1.04
C TYR A 23 -6.68 0.15 1.65
N CYS A 24 -6.69 0.33 2.97
CA CYS A 24 -5.54 0.79 3.74
C CYS A 24 -4.59 -0.38 3.99
N VAL A 25 -3.29 -0.17 3.82
CA VAL A 25 -2.27 -1.20 4.02
C VAL A 25 -1.28 -0.75 5.09
N SER A 26 -1.06 -1.63 6.07
CA SER A 26 -0.09 -1.42 7.15
C SER A 26 0.83 -2.63 7.31
N LEU A 27 2.06 -2.39 7.76
CA LEU A 27 3.01 -3.41 8.19
C LEU A 27 3.31 -3.18 9.68
N GLY A 28 2.77 -4.04 10.54
CA GLY A 28 2.76 -3.79 11.98
C GLY A 28 2.04 -2.49 12.31
N ALA A 29 2.69 -1.58 13.03
CA ALA A 29 2.17 -0.26 13.37
C ALA A 29 2.36 0.80 12.27
N SER A 30 3.05 0.45 11.17
CA SER A 30 3.44 1.41 10.13
C SER A 30 2.43 1.40 8.99
N PHE A 31 1.73 2.51 8.81
CA PHE A 31 0.87 2.72 7.64
C PHE A 31 1.72 2.90 6.38
N LEU A 32 1.47 2.11 5.34
CA LEU A 32 2.26 2.13 4.10
C LEU A 32 1.60 2.94 2.99
N GLY A 33 0.27 3.01 2.95
CA GLY A 33 -0.48 3.68 1.90
C GLY A 33 -1.79 2.96 1.59
N PHE A 34 -2.27 3.17 0.36
CA PHE A 34 -3.54 2.62 -0.11
C PHE A 34 -3.33 1.66 -1.26
N VAL A 35 -4.27 0.72 -1.42
CA VAL A 35 -4.43 -0.05 -2.65
C VAL A 35 -5.83 0.18 -3.19
N GLU A 36 -5.94 0.62 -4.44
CA GLU A 36 -7.20 0.77 -5.14
C GLU A 36 -7.36 -0.33 -6.20
N ARG A 37 -8.53 -0.97 -6.24
CA ARG A 37 -8.89 -1.89 -7.32
C ARG A 37 -9.51 -1.11 -8.48
N ALA A 38 -8.76 -1.00 -9.57
CA ALA A 38 -9.23 -0.44 -10.83
C ALA A 38 -9.51 -1.59 -11.83
N GLY A 39 -10.74 -2.08 -11.84
CA GLY A 39 -11.13 -3.21 -12.69
C GLY A 39 -10.43 -4.52 -12.31
N GLY A 40 -9.54 -4.99 -13.20
CA GLY A 40 -8.77 -6.23 -13.06
C GLY A 40 -7.37 -6.07 -12.43
N ILE A 41 -7.00 -4.84 -12.05
CA ILE A 41 -5.70 -4.53 -11.44
C ILE A 41 -5.89 -3.89 -10.05
N TYR A 42 -4.83 -3.96 -9.26
CA TYR A 42 -4.68 -3.32 -7.96
C TYR A 42 -3.54 -2.31 -8.06
N VAL A 43 -3.83 -1.05 -7.81
CA VAL A 43 -2.90 0.08 -7.88
C VAL A 43 -2.42 0.42 -6.47
N ALA A 44 -1.10 0.43 -6.28
CA ALA A 44 -0.45 0.81 -5.04
C ALA A 44 -0.24 2.33 -5.01
N LEU A 45 -0.79 3.00 -4.00
CA LEU A 45 -0.79 4.45 -3.85
C LEU A 45 -0.07 4.84 -2.55
N ALA A 46 1.08 5.50 -2.65
CA ALA A 46 1.85 5.98 -1.50
C ALA A 46 1.44 7.40 -1.10
N GLY A 47 1.15 7.58 0.19
CA GLY A 47 0.74 8.86 0.77
C GLY A 47 -0.11 8.64 2.01
N GLU A 48 -0.14 9.61 2.91
CA GLU A 48 -0.94 9.54 4.15
C GLU A 48 -2.44 9.78 3.91
N ARG A 49 -2.76 10.41 2.77
CA ARG A 49 -4.11 10.82 2.39
C ARG A 49 -4.43 10.34 0.99
N TYR A 50 -5.55 9.65 0.84
CA TYR A 50 -5.93 9.01 -0.41
C TYR A 50 -6.08 10.00 -1.58
N ASP A 51 -6.64 11.19 -1.32
CA ASP A 51 -6.92 12.22 -2.32
C ASP A 51 -5.65 12.85 -2.93
N ILE A 52 -4.49 12.65 -2.32
CA ILE A 52 -3.19 13.15 -2.77
C ILE A 52 -2.13 12.06 -2.86
N ALA A 53 -2.51 10.79 -2.70
CA ALA A 53 -1.58 9.67 -2.78
C ALA A 53 -1.13 9.46 -4.23
N VAL A 54 0.12 9.05 -4.40
CA VAL A 54 0.76 8.90 -5.72
C VAL A 54 0.90 7.42 -6.06
N GLU A 55 0.61 7.05 -7.31
CA GLU A 55 0.86 5.70 -7.80
C GLU A 55 2.35 5.36 -7.73
N VAL A 56 2.66 4.26 -7.06
CA VAL A 56 4.03 3.71 -6.94
C VAL A 56 4.15 2.31 -7.55
N GLY A 57 3.06 1.74 -8.03
CA GLY A 57 3.06 0.45 -8.72
C GLY A 57 1.66 -0.10 -8.94
N GLN A 58 1.58 -1.21 -9.69
CA GLN A 58 0.34 -1.92 -9.94
C GLN A 58 0.59 -3.42 -10.08
N ALA A 59 -0.41 -4.22 -9.74
CA ALA A 59 -0.33 -5.68 -9.83
C ALA A 59 -1.71 -6.31 -10.08
N HIS A 60 -1.72 -7.60 -10.44
CA HIS A 60 -2.96 -8.38 -10.60
C HIS A 60 -3.50 -8.97 -9.29
N SER A 61 -2.77 -8.80 -8.18
CA SER A 61 -3.19 -9.27 -6.86
C SER A 61 -3.01 -8.18 -5.80
N LEU A 62 -3.90 -8.18 -4.81
CA LEU A 62 -3.84 -7.25 -3.68
C LEU A 62 -2.56 -7.44 -2.86
N ALA A 63 -2.10 -8.69 -2.68
CA ALA A 63 -0.87 -8.97 -1.94
C ALA A 63 0.37 -8.40 -2.65
N SER A 64 0.46 -8.56 -3.98
CA SER A 64 1.56 -8.00 -4.77
C SER A 64 1.54 -6.47 -4.80
N ALA A 65 0.35 -5.85 -4.86
CA ALA A 65 0.24 -4.39 -4.74
C ALA A 65 0.67 -3.89 -3.35
N ALA A 66 0.34 -4.62 -2.28
CA ALA A 66 0.82 -4.31 -0.93
C ALA A 66 2.36 -4.42 -0.82
N SER A 67 2.98 -5.41 -1.48
CA SER A 67 4.45 -5.50 -1.59
C SER A 67 5.05 -4.27 -2.28
N ALA A 68 4.44 -3.77 -3.35
CA ALA A 68 4.91 -2.58 -4.05
C ALA A 68 4.94 -1.32 -3.15
N LEU A 69 4.00 -1.17 -2.21
CA LEU A 69 4.04 -0.09 -1.22
C LEU A 69 5.26 -0.21 -0.29
N TYR A 70 5.60 -1.42 0.14
CA TYR A 70 6.78 -1.67 0.97
C TYR A 70 8.08 -1.34 0.21
N ASP A 71 8.20 -1.81 -1.03
CA ASP A 71 9.38 -1.59 -1.87
C ASP A 71 9.56 -0.11 -2.23
N GLY A 72 8.47 0.59 -2.54
CA GLY A 72 8.49 2.03 -2.79
C GLY A 72 8.97 2.82 -1.57
N ARG A 73 8.45 2.50 -0.38
CA ARG A 73 8.87 3.15 0.87
C ARG A 73 10.32 2.83 1.24
N ARG A 74 10.76 1.59 1.03
CA ARG A 74 12.14 1.16 1.28
C ARG A 74 13.11 1.92 0.37
N THR A 75 12.77 2.02 -0.91
CA THR A 75 13.54 2.80 -1.89
C THR A 75 13.65 4.26 -1.46
N ALA A 76 12.53 4.92 -1.12
CA ALA A 76 12.50 6.31 -0.67
C ALA A 76 13.37 6.55 0.59
N THR A 77 13.34 5.62 1.53
CA THR A 77 14.17 5.68 2.75
C THR A 77 15.66 5.56 2.41
N GLN A 78 16.03 4.63 1.52
CA GLN A 78 17.42 4.39 1.13
C GLN A 78 18.04 5.58 0.39
N ILE A 79 17.24 6.32 -0.39
CA ILE A 79 17.70 7.53 -1.10
C ILE A 79 17.63 8.80 -0.24
N GLY A 80 17.34 8.69 1.06
CA GLY A 80 17.34 9.81 1.99
C GLY A 80 16.18 10.79 1.78
N LEU A 81 15.15 10.42 1.03
CA LEU A 81 13.92 11.20 0.92
C LEU A 81 13.08 10.91 2.16
N SER A 82 13.36 11.62 3.27
CA SER A 82 12.41 11.72 4.37
C SER A 82 11.27 12.60 3.90
N THR A 83 10.06 12.04 3.82
CA THR A 83 8.82 12.76 3.51
C THR A 83 8.78 14.08 4.28
N VAL A 84 8.80 15.20 3.55
CA VAL A 84 8.48 16.51 4.13
C VAL A 84 6.98 16.48 4.42
N ALA A 85 6.66 16.61 5.71
CA ALA A 85 5.29 16.64 6.25
C ALA A 85 4.45 17.78 5.67
#